data_AF-A0A0N4XSR5-F1
#
_entry.id   AF-A0A0N4XSR5-F1
#
_cell.length_a   1.000
_cell.length_b   1.000
_cell.length_c   1.000
_cell.angle_alpha   90.00
_cell.angle_beta   90.00
_cell.angle_gamma   90.00
#
_symmetry.space_group_name_H-M   'P 1'
#
loop_
_entity.id
_entity.type
_entity.pdbx_description
1 polymer ?
#
loop_
_entity_poly.entity_id
_entity_poly.type
_entity_poly.pdbx_seq_one_letter_code
_entity_poly.pdbx_strand_id
1 'polypeptide(L)'
;PNSPLEPRVPIKWITTKDDPVSPFYSTETDIIPPLARLIIKRTEVLPMRCQSNDEYQREAFNITNTSEDEEYKDRRECLMTNWGSWSLCSATCGKGIRMRSRAFVFPIKVGLRLQLSSFDRHISNCG
;
A
#
# COMPACT_ATOMS: atom_id res chain seq x y z
N PRO A 1 5.51 -12.51 -2.63
CA PRO A 1 4.07 -12.72 -2.29
C PRO A 1 3.81 -12.09 -0.94
N ASN A 2 2.61 -11.55 -0.69
CA ASN A 2 2.29 -10.99 0.61
C ASN A 2 2.08 -12.13 1.62
N SER A 3 2.72 -12.02 2.79
CA SER A 3 2.58 -12.98 3.90
C SER A 3 2.36 -12.18 5.20
N PRO A 4 1.11 -12.00 5.65
CA PRO A 4 0.81 -11.23 6.85
C PRO A 4 1.35 -11.92 8.11
N LEU A 5 1.78 -11.13 9.09
CA LEU A 5 2.22 -11.62 10.39
C LEU A 5 1.02 -11.68 11.35
N GLU A 6 0.74 -12.87 11.88
CA GLU A 6 -0.28 -13.11 12.91
C GLU A 6 0.36 -13.72 14.17
N PRO A 7 0.30 -13.04 15.32
CA PRO A 7 -0.28 -11.70 15.56
C PRO A 7 0.58 -10.56 14.97
N ARG A 8 0.01 -9.36 14.91
CA ARG A 8 0.76 -8.15 14.51
C ARG A 8 1.91 -7.90 15.50
N VAL A 9 3.10 -7.66 14.96
CA VAL A 9 4.30 -7.34 15.73
C VAL A 9 4.55 -5.83 15.77
N PRO A 10 5.13 -5.28 16.85
CA PRO A 10 5.49 -3.88 16.91
C PRO A 10 6.59 -3.53 15.88
N ILE A 11 6.66 -2.26 15.53
CA ILE A 11 7.71 -1.73 14.65
C ILE A 11 9.07 -1.93 15.35
N LYS A 12 10.02 -2.53 14.63
CA LYS A 12 11.41 -2.72 15.08
C LYS A 12 12.39 -2.19 14.04
N TRP A 13 13.58 -1.80 14.50
CA TRP A 13 14.70 -1.53 13.62
C TRP A 13 15.11 -2.81 12.89
N ILE A 14 15.42 -2.70 11.61
CA ILE A 14 16.05 -3.77 10.83
C ILE A 14 17.53 -3.81 11.21
N THR A 15 18.09 -5.00 11.36
CA THR A 15 19.51 -5.22 11.64
C THR A 15 20.18 -6.03 10.53
N THR A 16 21.51 -6.02 10.49
CA THR A 16 22.27 -6.82 9.50
C THR A 16 22.29 -8.30 9.83
N LYS A 17 21.80 -8.73 11.00
CA LYS A 17 21.85 -10.13 11.47
C LYS A 17 20.47 -10.78 11.63
N ASP A 18 19.39 -10.12 11.21
CA ASP A 18 18.02 -10.59 11.41
C ASP A 18 17.66 -11.84 10.59
N ASP A 19 17.80 -11.78 9.25
CA ASP A 19 17.37 -12.83 8.32
C ASP A 19 18.41 -12.97 7.20
N PRO A 20 18.99 -14.16 6.94
CA PRO A 20 19.93 -14.39 5.84
C PRO A 20 19.41 -14.03 4.44
N VAL A 21 18.08 -13.97 4.26
CA VAL A 21 17.44 -13.61 2.98
C VAL A 21 17.21 -12.09 2.88
N SER A 22 17.42 -11.35 3.96
CA SER A 22 17.31 -9.90 3.96
C SER A 22 18.37 -9.29 3.02
N PRO A 23 18.01 -8.29 2.20
CA PRO A 23 18.99 -7.55 1.39
C PRO A 23 19.97 -6.74 2.25
N PHE A 24 19.69 -6.60 3.55
CA PHE A 24 20.55 -5.92 4.51
C PHE A 24 21.42 -6.88 5.33
N TYR A 25 21.36 -8.19 5.07
CA TYR A 25 22.09 -9.17 5.85
C TYR A 25 23.61 -9.09 5.63
N SER A 26 24.39 -9.13 6.71
CA SER A 26 25.85 -9.19 6.66
C SER A 26 26.40 -9.89 7.91
N THR A 27 27.36 -10.80 7.71
CA THR A 27 28.14 -11.42 8.80
C THR A 27 29.36 -10.60 9.18
N GLU A 28 29.75 -9.61 8.38
CA GLU A 28 30.99 -8.84 8.51
C GLU A 28 30.79 -7.51 9.25
N THR A 29 29.60 -6.90 9.10
CA THR A 29 29.29 -5.59 9.69
C THR A 29 27.94 -5.59 10.39
N ASP A 30 27.88 -4.85 11.50
CA ASP A 30 26.66 -4.55 12.26
C ASP A 30 26.02 -3.22 11.84
N ILE A 31 26.57 -2.55 10.82
CA ILE A 31 26.16 -1.21 10.40
C ILE A 31 25.39 -1.29 9.09
N ILE A 32 24.14 -0.81 9.10
CA ILE A 32 23.39 -0.52 7.88
C ILE A 32 23.77 0.89 7.40
N PRO A 33 24.32 1.06 6.18
CA PRO A 33 24.60 2.39 5.64
C PRO A 33 23.33 3.27 5.61
N PRO A 34 23.46 4.61 5.74
CA PRO A 34 22.30 5.50 5.73
C PRO A 34 21.55 5.37 4.40
N LEU A 35 20.31 4.86 4.47
CA LEU A 35 19.46 4.64 3.30
C LEU A 35 18.89 5.95 2.73
N ALA A 36 18.68 6.93 3.61
CA ALA A 36 18.14 8.24 3.27
C ALA A 36 18.59 9.29 4.29
N ARG A 37 18.43 10.56 3.93
CA ARG A 37 18.69 11.70 4.80
C ARG A 37 17.49 12.64 4.76
N LEU A 38 16.86 12.86 5.92
CA LEU A 38 15.79 13.83 6.09
C LEU A 38 16.38 15.18 6.51
N ILE A 39 16.06 16.23 5.77
CA ILE A 39 16.47 17.60 6.10
C ILE A 39 15.20 18.41 6.32
N ILE A 40 14.94 18.80 7.57
CA ILE A 40 13.80 19.65 7.92
C ILE A 40 14.30 21.09 8.01
N LYS A 41 13.84 21.95 7.11
CA LYS A 41 14.12 23.39 7.13
C LYS A 41 12.83 24.14 7.38
N ARG A 42 12.83 25.04 8.36
CA ARG A 42 11.71 25.95 8.59
C ARG A 42 11.70 26.99 7.47
N THR A 43 10.68 26.93 6.62
CA THR A 43 10.51 27.87 5.49
C THR A 43 9.86 29.16 5.95
N GLU A 44 8.84 29.07 6.81
CA GLU A 44 8.07 30.19 7.31
C GLU A 44 7.51 29.91 8.70
N VAL A 45 7.07 30.98 9.39
CA VAL A 45 6.34 30.88 10.66
C VAL A 45 5.01 31.58 10.46
N LEU A 46 3.94 30.80 10.48
CA LEU A 46 2.58 31.33 10.45
C LEU A 46 2.09 31.52 11.89
N PRO A 47 1.53 32.70 12.23
CA PRO A 47 0.93 32.91 13.54
C PRO A 47 -0.32 32.04 13.69
N MET A 48 -0.28 31.11 14.64
CA MET A 48 -1.40 30.25 15.01
C MET A 48 -1.86 30.62 16.42
N ARG A 49 -3.16 30.47 16.71
CA ARG A 49 -3.65 30.59 18.10
C ARG A 49 -3.17 29.39 18.90
N CYS A 50 -2.73 29.60 20.13
CA CYS A 50 -2.43 28.51 21.04
C CYS A 50 -3.72 27.71 21.30
N GLN A 51 -3.72 26.44 20.92
CA GLN A 51 -4.75 25.49 21.32
C GLN A 51 -4.36 24.86 22.65
N SER A 52 -5.36 24.44 23.42
CA SER A 52 -5.12 23.59 24.59
C SER A 52 -4.66 22.19 24.15
N ASN A 53 -3.97 21.47 25.04
CA ASN A 53 -3.53 20.10 24.77
C ASN A 53 -4.74 19.18 24.46
N ASP A 54 -5.88 19.41 25.13
CA ASP A 54 -7.11 18.65 24.92
C ASP A 54 -7.72 18.89 23.53
N GLU A 55 -7.65 20.12 23.02
CA GLU A 55 -8.11 20.45 21.65
C GLU A 55 -7.22 19.78 20.61
N TYR A 56 -5.90 19.85 20.79
CA TYR A 56 -4.94 19.23 19.88
C TYR A 56 -5.12 17.71 19.82
N GLN A 57 -5.28 17.06 20.98
CA GLN A 57 -5.49 15.61 21.05
C GLN A 57 -6.82 15.20 20.40
N ARG A 58 -7.90 15.98 20.61
CA ARG A 58 -9.18 15.72 19.95
C ARG A 58 -9.09 15.88 18.43
N GLU A 59 -8.42 16.92 17.95
CA GLU A 59 -8.23 17.17 16.52
C GLU A 59 -7.38 16.05 15.88
N ALA A 60 -6.25 15.69 16.48
CA ALA A 60 -5.40 14.60 16.02
C ALA A 60 -6.13 13.25 16.02
N PHE A 61 -6.88 12.94 17.08
CA PHE A 61 -7.71 11.74 17.17
C PHE A 61 -8.75 11.75 16.04
N ASN A 62 -9.50 12.84 15.85
CA ASN A 62 -10.49 12.93 14.77
C ASN A 62 -9.91 12.69 13.37
N ILE A 63 -8.71 13.23 13.09
CA ILE A 63 -8.02 13.05 11.81
C ILE A 63 -7.53 11.60 11.61
N THR A 64 -7.16 10.91 12.70
CA THR A 64 -6.54 9.57 12.66
C THR A 64 -7.49 8.43 13.05
N ASN A 65 -8.71 8.75 13.46
CA ASN A 65 -9.72 7.79 13.93
C ASN A 65 -10.22 6.86 12.85
N THR A 66 -10.17 7.29 11.60
CA THR A 66 -10.52 6.47 10.46
C THR A 66 -9.24 5.92 9.87
N SER A 67 -9.02 4.61 10.02
CA SER A 67 -8.00 3.92 9.22
C SER A 67 -8.34 4.09 7.74
N GLU A 68 -7.34 4.27 6.88
CA GLU A 68 -7.52 4.34 5.42
C GLU A 68 -8.38 3.17 4.90
N ASP A 69 -8.25 1.99 5.51
CA ASP A 69 -9.02 0.79 5.16
C ASP A 69 -10.54 0.91 5.45
N GLU A 70 -10.95 1.67 6.47
CA GLU A 70 -12.37 1.88 6.83
C GLU A 70 -12.97 3.10 6.13
N GLU A 71 -12.20 4.16 5.88
CA GLU A 71 -12.65 5.33 5.10
C GLU A 71 -13.02 4.93 3.65
N TYR A 72 -12.31 3.96 3.07
CA TYR A 72 -12.50 3.52 1.69
C TYR A 72 -13.57 2.44 1.51
N LYS A 73 -14.04 1.81 2.60
CA LYS A 73 -14.92 0.64 2.56
C LYS A 73 -16.31 0.92 2.00
N ASP A 74 -16.82 2.15 2.20
CA ASP A 74 -18.15 2.57 1.73
C ASP A 74 -18.12 3.70 0.70
N ARG A 75 -16.94 4.00 0.12
CA ARG A 75 -16.90 4.94 -1.00
C ARG A 75 -17.50 4.27 -2.22
N ARG A 76 -18.77 4.61 -2.50
CA ARG A 76 -19.50 4.11 -3.68
C ARG A 76 -18.72 4.28 -4.98
N GLU A 77 -17.88 5.29 -5.06
CA GLU A 77 -17.01 5.58 -6.21
C GLU A 77 -15.98 4.47 -6.46
N CYS A 78 -15.56 3.74 -5.43
CA CYS A 78 -14.62 2.62 -5.52
C CYS A 78 -15.30 1.25 -5.70
N LEU A 79 -16.64 1.20 -5.77
CA LEU A 79 -17.36 -0.06 -6.04
C LEU A 79 -16.99 -0.56 -7.44
N MET A 80 -16.62 -1.84 -7.53
CA MET A 80 -16.26 -2.51 -8.78
C MET A 80 -17.25 -3.64 -9.08
N THR A 81 -17.41 -3.95 -10.35
CA THR A 81 -18.17 -5.12 -10.79
C THR A 81 -17.46 -6.42 -10.40
N ASN A 82 -18.18 -7.54 -10.53
CA ASN A 82 -17.54 -8.86 -10.52
C ASN A 82 -16.43 -8.94 -11.59
N TRP A 83 -15.45 -9.79 -11.31
CA TRP A 83 -14.39 -10.11 -12.27
C TRP A 83 -14.96 -10.79 -13.51
N GLY A 84 -14.46 -10.38 -14.68
CA GLY A 84 -14.64 -11.15 -15.90
C GLY A 84 -13.89 -12.48 -15.88
N SER A 85 -14.15 -13.31 -16.88
CA SER A 85 -13.43 -14.56 -17.09
C SER A 85 -11.94 -14.32 -17.33
N TRP A 86 -11.12 -15.29 -16.90
CA TRP A 86 -9.70 -15.30 -17.23
C TRP A 86 -9.49 -15.44 -18.73
N SER A 87 -8.52 -14.70 -19.26
CA SER A 87 -8.05 -14.85 -20.63
C SER A 87 -7.48 -16.26 -20.85
N LEU A 88 -7.36 -16.61 -22.13
CA LEU A 88 -6.47 -17.68 -22.54
C LEU A 88 -5.06 -17.40 -22.02
N CYS A 89 -4.33 -18.46 -21.78
CA CYS A 89 -2.94 -18.32 -21.36
C CYS A 89 -2.10 -17.75 -22.49
N SER A 90 -1.16 -16.88 -22.13
CA SER A 90 -0.16 -16.35 -23.07
C SER A 90 0.77 -17.40 -23.65
N ALA A 91 0.85 -18.59 -23.03
CA ALA A 91 1.67 -19.71 -23.46
C ALA A 91 0.81 -20.94 -23.72
N THR A 92 1.20 -21.72 -24.74
CA THR A 92 0.55 -23.00 -25.09
C THR A 92 0.99 -24.15 -24.20
N CYS A 93 2.17 -24.05 -23.57
CA CYS A 93 2.66 -25.00 -22.59
C CYS A 93 3.61 -24.32 -21.58
N GLY A 94 3.74 -24.87 -20.37
CA GLY A 94 4.63 -24.35 -19.33
C GLY A 94 4.08 -23.08 -18.66
N LYS A 95 4.95 -22.25 -18.08
CA LYS A 95 4.53 -21.04 -17.36
C LYS A 95 4.03 -19.98 -18.34
N GLY A 96 2.83 -19.46 -18.10
CA GLY A 96 2.30 -18.31 -18.83
C GLY A 96 1.42 -17.41 -17.96
N ILE A 97 0.90 -16.35 -18.57
CA ILE A 97 0.12 -15.33 -17.89
C ILE A 97 -1.32 -15.42 -18.35
N ARG A 98 -2.25 -15.35 -17.39
CA ARG A 98 -3.67 -15.15 -17.65
C ARG A 98 -4.08 -13.80 -17.06
N MET A 99 -4.98 -13.12 -17.73
CA MET A 99 -5.43 -11.79 -17.34
C MET A 99 -6.95 -11.76 -17.22
N ARG A 100 -7.48 -11.00 -16.28
CA ARG A 100 -8.91 -10.68 -16.20
C ARG A 100 -9.09 -9.21 -15.85
N SER A 101 -10.24 -8.65 -16.17
CA SER A 101 -10.58 -7.27 -15.86
C SER A 101 -11.93 -7.16 -15.16
N ARG A 102 -12.11 -6.07 -14.41
CA ARG A 102 -13.40 -5.63 -13.84
C ARG A 102 -13.53 -4.13 -13.99
N ALA A 103 -14.76 -3.62 -14.07
CA ALA A 103 -15.02 -2.19 -14.23
C ALA A 103 -15.45 -1.56 -12.90
N PHE A 104 -15.31 -0.24 -12.79
CA PHE A 104 -15.97 0.52 -11.72
C PHE A 104 -17.47 0.62 -12.00
N VAL A 105 -18.30 0.49 -10.96
CA VAL A 105 -19.76 0.63 -11.04
C VAL A 105 -20.16 2.07 -11.35
N PHE A 106 -19.38 3.06 -10.89
CA PHE A 106 -19.63 4.48 -11.09
C PHE A 106 -18.47 5.18 -11.84
N PRO A 107 -18.28 4.89 -13.15
CA PRO A 107 -17.10 5.30 -13.91
C PRO A 107 -16.89 6.81 -14.00
N ILE A 108 -17.96 7.61 -13.93
CA ILE A 108 -17.90 9.08 -14.05
C ILE A 108 -17.42 9.75 -12.75
N LYS A 109 -17.63 9.11 -11.59
CA LYS A 109 -17.21 9.63 -10.28
C LYS A 109 -15.77 9.27 -9.92
N VAL A 110 -15.22 8.22 -10.54
CA VAL A 110 -13.80 7.88 -10.47
C VAL A 110 -13.05 8.88 -11.37
N GLY A 111 -12.94 10.13 -10.90
CA GLY A 111 -12.50 11.27 -11.70
C GLY A 111 -11.30 10.96 -12.60
N LEU A 112 -11.52 11.02 -13.91
CA LEU A 112 -10.56 11.15 -15.02
C LEU A 112 -9.13 10.58 -14.82
N ARG A 113 -8.98 9.43 -14.17
CA ARG A 113 -7.78 8.60 -14.28
C ARG A 113 -8.14 7.53 -15.30
N LEU A 114 -7.40 7.50 -16.42
CA LEU A 114 -7.63 6.72 -17.66
C LEU A 114 -7.66 5.18 -17.50
N GLN A 115 -8.10 4.67 -16.36
CA GLN A 115 -8.19 3.27 -16.00
C GLN A 115 -9.60 3.04 -15.42
N LEU A 116 -10.63 3.08 -16.27
CA LEU A 116 -12.03 2.73 -15.92
C LEU A 116 -12.20 1.25 -15.55
N SER A 117 -11.11 0.47 -15.62
CA SER A 117 -11.07 -0.95 -15.30
C SER A 117 -9.83 -1.28 -14.48
N SER A 118 -10.00 -2.24 -13.57
CA SER A 118 -8.94 -2.87 -12.80
C SER A 118 -8.57 -4.18 -13.50
N PHE A 119 -7.28 -4.43 -13.67
CA PHE A 119 -6.74 -5.65 -14.28
C PHE A 119 -6.01 -6.50 -13.24
N ASP A 120 -6.24 -7.82 -13.30
CA ASP A 120 -5.54 -8.82 -12.50
C ASP A 120 -4.74 -9.72 -13.44
N ARG A 121 -3.46 -9.93 -13.12
CA ARG A 121 -2.53 -10.76 -13.88
C ARG A 121 -2.02 -11.88 -12.98
N HIS A 122 -2.27 -13.11 -13.40
CA HIS A 122 -1.88 -14.29 -12.66
C HIS A 122 -0.93 -15.16 -13.49
N ILE A 123 0.18 -15.58 -12.88
CA ILE A 123 1.12 -16.52 -13.48
C ILE A 123 0.63 -17.93 -13.14
N SER A 124 0.35 -18.73 -14.16
CA SER A 124 -0.08 -20.12 -14.01
C SER A 124 0.70 -21.04 -14.95
N ASN A 125 0.79 -22.32 -14.59
CA ASN A 125 1.18 -23.33 -15.57
C ASN A 125 0.02 -23.54 -16.55
N CYS A 126 0.36 -23.54 -17.83
CA CYS A 126 -0.52 -23.61 -18.97
C CYS A 126 -0.15 -24.86 -19.75
N GLY A 127 -1.16 -25.58 -20.24
CA GLY A 127 -1.02 -26.92 -20.78
C GLY A 127 -2.21 -27.76 -20.39
#